data_AF-A0A7J6UBV8-F1
#
_entry.id   AF-A0A7J6UBV8-F1
#
_cell.length_a   1.000
_cell.length_b   1.000
_cell.length_c   1.000
_cell.angle_alpha   90.00
_cell.angle_beta   90.00
_cell.angle_gamma   90.00
#
_symmetry.space_group_name_H-M   'P 1'
#
loop_
_entity.id
_entity.type
_entity.pdbx_description
1 polymer ?
#
loop_
_entity_poly.entity_id
_entity_poly.type
_entity_poly.pdbx_seq_one_letter_code
_entity_poly.pdbx_strand_id
1 'polypeptide(L)'
;EGILSYGPCQFPTLGFVVQRWLRQRNFIREPFWTINCTICVPMRASGDDADQPLIKSDPEDGPTVEVKLHWGRNRLFDHLVTTILYDRCLQHVREFGGGIVTQVSHNPKSRWRPLPLSTVEFAKLASSKLRIDSRQAMRIAEELYNRGMISYPRTETDRFNPTIDLLELVRLQQGSQVWGAFVNELLQGKFTQARRGNHDDGAHPPIHPVQLAGPGSQIPLQGEQWRVYELITRHFLACVAPDAIVLKKRFTFFSQNLQYE
;
A
#
# COMPACT_ATOMS: atom_id res chain seq x y z
N GLU A 1 2.16 -10.44 45.76
CA GLU A 1 3.09 -11.30 45.00
C GLU A 1 2.59 -11.43 43.57
N GLY A 2 3.48 -11.44 42.57
CA GLY A 2 3.10 -11.62 41.16
C GLY A 2 3.04 -13.10 40.78
N ILE A 3 2.00 -13.50 40.06
CA ILE A 3 1.85 -14.88 39.56
C ILE A 3 2.77 -15.06 38.35
N LEU A 4 3.72 -16.00 38.45
CA LEU A 4 4.48 -16.49 37.29
C LEU A 4 3.68 -17.60 36.62
N SER A 5 3.53 -17.51 35.30
CA SER A 5 2.84 -18.53 34.51
C SER A 5 3.70 -18.98 33.32
N TYR A 6 3.61 -20.27 32.98
CA TYR A 6 4.24 -20.84 31.81
C TYR A 6 3.16 -21.50 30.94
N GLY A 7 3.34 -21.42 29.62
CA GLY A 7 2.46 -22.10 28.68
C GLY A 7 3.16 -22.30 27.33
N PRO A 8 2.92 -23.44 26.67
CA PRO A 8 3.66 -23.85 25.48
C PRO A 8 3.46 -22.91 24.28
N CYS A 9 2.35 -22.17 24.22
CA CYS A 9 2.10 -21.16 23.18
C CYS A 9 2.44 -19.71 23.64
N GLN A 10 2.15 -19.37 24.91
CA GLN A 10 2.43 -18.03 25.43
C GLN A 10 3.93 -17.71 25.52
N PHE A 11 4.75 -18.72 25.86
CA PHE A 11 6.20 -18.55 26.01
C PHE A 11 6.91 -18.22 24.69
N PRO A 12 6.74 -18.99 23.58
CA PRO A 12 7.33 -18.61 22.29
C PRO A 12 6.75 -17.30 21.74
N THR A 13 5.48 -16.98 22.02
CA THR A 13 4.87 -15.69 21.63
C THR A 13 5.57 -14.51 22.30
N LEU A 14 5.82 -14.59 23.62
CA LEU A 14 6.64 -13.62 24.34
C LEU A 14 8.07 -13.56 23.76
N GLY A 15 8.60 -14.71 23.35
CA GLY A 15 9.90 -14.82 22.69
C GLY A 15 10.06 -13.89 21.50
N PHE A 16 9.06 -13.74 20.62
CA PHE A 16 9.12 -12.80 19.49
C PHE A 16 9.27 -11.34 19.92
N VAL A 17 8.57 -10.94 20.98
CA VAL A 17 8.62 -9.58 21.54
C VAL A 17 10.00 -9.32 22.13
N VAL A 18 10.49 -10.23 22.98
CA VAL A 18 11.82 -10.13 23.60
C VAL A 18 12.92 -10.13 22.54
N GLN A 19 12.83 -10.98 21.53
CA GLN A 19 13.81 -11.03 20.44
C GLN A 19 13.84 -9.71 19.66
N ARG A 20 12.69 -9.08 19.40
CA ARG A 20 12.66 -7.75 18.76
C ARG A 20 13.26 -6.68 19.66
N TRP A 21 12.95 -6.71 20.96
CA TRP A 21 13.50 -5.77 21.94
C TRP A 21 15.03 -5.90 22.04
N LEU A 22 15.57 -7.13 22.11
CA LEU A 22 17.01 -7.38 22.11
C LEU A 22 17.68 -6.88 20.83
N ARG A 23 17.04 -7.10 19.66
CA ARG A 23 17.54 -6.55 18.38
C ARG A 23 17.62 -5.02 18.39
N GLN A 24 16.65 -4.34 18.99
CA GLN A 24 16.67 -2.88 19.11
C GLN A 24 17.71 -2.40 20.13
N ARG A 25 17.80 -3.06 21.29
CA ARG A 25 18.75 -2.72 22.36
C ARG A 25 20.20 -2.92 21.92
N ASN A 26 20.46 -4.00 21.18
CA ASN A 26 21.79 -4.36 20.71
C ASN A 26 22.11 -3.76 19.34
N PHE A 27 21.24 -2.90 18.79
CA PHE A 27 21.49 -2.24 17.51
C PHE A 27 22.58 -1.18 17.68
N ILE A 28 23.72 -1.39 17.02
CA ILE A 28 24.79 -0.40 16.94
C ILE A 28 24.49 0.49 15.73
N ARG A 29 24.28 1.78 15.97
CA ARG A 29 24.07 2.77 14.90
C ARG A 29 25.38 3.00 14.17
N GLU A 30 25.35 2.91 12.85
CA GLU A 30 26.49 3.23 11.99
C GLU A 30 26.21 4.52 11.23
N PRO A 31 27.12 5.51 11.25
CA PRO A 31 26.99 6.69 10.42
C PRO A 31 27.07 6.30 8.95
N PHE A 32 26.26 6.97 8.13
CA PHE A 32 26.30 6.84 6.68
C PHE A 32 26.14 8.21 6.03
N TRP A 33 26.61 8.31 4.80
CA TRP A 33 26.58 9.52 4.00
C TRP A 33 25.85 9.27 2.69
N THR A 34 25.13 10.28 2.21
CA THR A 34 24.43 10.26 0.94
C THR A 34 24.62 11.61 0.23
N ILE A 35 24.58 11.59 -1.10
CA ILE A 35 24.71 12.80 -1.91
C ILE A 35 23.32 13.17 -2.41
N ASN A 36 22.74 14.22 -1.84
CA ASN A 36 21.46 14.75 -2.29
C ASN A 36 21.70 15.78 -3.39
N CYS A 37 21.00 15.63 -4.51
CA CYS A 37 21.01 16.59 -5.61
C CYS A 37 19.58 17.09 -5.85
N THR A 38 19.42 18.37 -6.10
CA THR A 38 18.13 18.98 -6.43
C THR A 38 18.30 19.77 -7.72
N ILE A 39 17.35 19.64 -8.63
CA ILE A 39 17.30 20.40 -9.88
C ILE A 39 16.07 21.30 -9.88
N CYS A 40 16.19 22.49 -10.45
CA CYS A 40 15.07 23.39 -10.70
C CYS A 40 14.63 23.22 -12.15
N VAL A 41 13.38 22.84 -12.36
CA VAL A 41 12.80 22.67 -13.69
C VAL A 41 11.75 23.75 -13.92
N PRO A 42 11.78 24.52 -15.02
CA PRO A 42 10.73 25.49 -15.31
C PRO A 42 9.39 24.78 -15.50
N MET A 43 8.34 25.31 -14.87
CA MET A 43 7.00 24.75 -14.94
C MET A 43 6.36 25.15 -16.28
N ARG A 44 5.85 24.16 -17.03
CA ARG A 44 5.07 24.44 -18.25
C ARG A 44 3.72 25.05 -17.88
N ALA A 45 3.25 26.05 -18.62
CA ALA A 45 1.86 26.49 -18.54
C ALA A 45 0.94 25.30 -18.87
N SER A 46 -0.14 25.14 -18.10
CA SER A 46 -1.11 24.06 -18.25
C SER A 46 -1.86 24.20 -19.58
N GLY A 47 -1.47 23.44 -20.61
CA GLY A 47 -2.17 23.42 -21.91
C GLY A 47 -1.41 22.82 -23.09
N ASP A 48 -0.07 22.74 -23.03
CA ASP A 48 0.73 22.33 -24.20
C ASP A 48 0.95 20.80 -24.26
N ASP A 49 0.82 20.24 -25.47
CA ASP A 49 1.03 18.84 -25.80
C ASP A 49 2.35 18.29 -25.23
N ALA A 50 2.26 17.11 -24.61
CA ALA A 50 3.37 16.48 -23.86
C ALA A 50 4.64 16.21 -24.71
N ASP A 51 4.53 16.22 -26.03
CA ASP A 51 5.58 15.78 -26.97
C ASP A 51 6.34 16.92 -27.68
N GLN A 52 6.05 18.20 -27.39
CA GLN A 52 6.88 19.31 -27.91
C GLN A 52 8.04 19.69 -26.97
N PRO A 53 9.23 20.02 -27.50
CA PRO A 53 10.38 20.46 -26.70
C PRO A 53 10.10 21.83 -26.05
N LEU A 54 10.61 22.02 -24.83
CA LEU A 54 10.60 23.32 -24.14
C LEU A 54 11.29 24.36 -25.03
N ILE A 55 10.54 25.37 -25.50
CA ILE A 55 11.16 26.55 -26.11
C ILE A 55 12.01 27.22 -25.02
N LYS A 56 13.26 27.54 -25.36
CA LYS A 56 14.17 28.34 -24.55
C LYS A 56 13.54 29.74 -24.37
N SER A 57 12.75 29.95 -23.33
CA SER A 57 12.51 31.29 -22.80
C SER A 57 13.49 31.52 -21.67
N ASP A 58 13.99 32.76 -21.57
CA ASP A 58 14.97 33.16 -20.56
C ASP A 58 14.53 32.76 -19.13
N PRO A 59 15.46 32.26 -18.30
CA PRO A 59 15.15 31.54 -17.06
C PRO A 59 14.66 32.41 -15.90
N GLU A 60 14.38 33.70 -16.08
CA GLU A 60 14.26 34.64 -14.96
C GLU A 60 12.84 34.93 -14.42
N ASP A 61 11.74 34.59 -15.12
CA ASP A 61 10.39 35.04 -14.68
C ASP A 61 9.29 33.95 -14.57
N GLY A 62 9.64 32.66 -14.67
CA GLY A 62 8.67 31.55 -14.59
C GLY A 62 8.67 30.82 -13.24
N PRO A 63 7.53 30.26 -12.78
CA PRO A 63 7.53 29.38 -11.62
C PRO A 63 8.37 28.13 -11.90
N THR A 64 9.35 27.85 -11.04
CA THR A 64 10.18 26.63 -11.11
C THR A 64 9.71 25.59 -10.10
N VAL A 65 9.85 24.31 -10.46
CA VAL A 65 9.62 23.18 -9.55
C VAL A 65 10.97 22.59 -9.14
N GLU A 66 11.18 22.47 -7.82
CA GLU A 66 12.32 21.72 -7.28
C GLU A 66 12.06 20.21 -7.36
N VAL A 67 12.97 19.49 -8.02
CA VAL A 67 12.95 18.04 -8.11
C VAL A 67 14.16 17.48 -7.38
N LYS A 68 13.89 16.70 -6.31
CA LYS A 68 14.93 15.99 -5.56
C LYS A 68 15.30 14.71 -6.29
N LEU A 69 16.57 14.56 -6.61
CA LEU A 69 17.12 13.37 -7.25
C LEU A 69 17.57 12.36 -6.19
N HIS A 70 17.35 11.08 -6.47
CA HIS A 70 17.84 9.98 -5.65
C HIS A 70 19.19 9.50 -6.16
N TRP A 71 20.17 9.45 -5.28
CA TRP A 71 21.49 8.92 -5.63
C TRP A 71 21.42 7.41 -5.90
N GLY A 72 21.94 6.97 -7.06
CA GLY A 72 21.91 5.57 -7.48
C GLY A 72 22.69 4.63 -6.55
N ARG A 73 23.65 5.13 -5.78
CA ARG A 73 24.36 4.36 -4.73
C ARG A 73 23.61 4.32 -3.39
N ASN A 74 22.50 5.04 -3.26
CA ASN A 74 21.68 5.19 -2.05
C ASN A 74 22.45 5.86 -0.88
N ARG A 75 23.38 5.14 -0.26
CA ARG A 75 24.23 5.60 0.85
C ARG A 75 25.54 4.83 0.91
N LEU A 76 26.58 5.44 1.49
CA LEU A 76 27.87 4.82 1.79
C LEU A 76 28.21 4.97 3.28
N PHE A 77 28.98 4.03 3.82
CA PHE A 77 29.44 4.02 5.22
C PHE A 77 30.89 4.50 5.36
N ASP A 78 31.48 5.06 4.30
CA ASP A 78 32.80 5.65 4.32
C ASP A 78 32.71 7.14 3.95
N HIS A 79 33.16 7.99 4.89
CA HIS A 79 33.12 9.43 4.73
C HIS A 79 34.04 9.93 3.62
N LEU A 80 35.27 9.39 3.53
CA LEU A 80 36.28 9.83 2.58
C LEU A 80 35.86 9.50 1.16
N VAL A 81 35.39 8.27 0.93
CA VAL A 81 34.86 7.84 -0.36
C VAL A 81 33.67 8.72 -0.76
N THR A 82 32.73 8.97 0.15
CA THR A 82 31.58 9.83 -0.16
C THR A 82 31.99 11.26 -0.48
N THR A 83 32.97 11.79 0.24
CA THR A 83 33.52 13.15 0.01
C THR A 83 34.19 13.25 -1.35
N ILE A 84 34.98 12.26 -1.76
CA ILE A 84 35.61 12.22 -3.09
C ILE A 84 34.55 12.20 -4.20
N LEU A 85 33.47 11.42 -4.02
CA LEU A 85 32.38 11.37 -5.00
C LEU A 85 31.60 12.70 -5.03
N TYR A 86 31.40 13.34 -3.87
CA TYR A 86 30.75 14.64 -3.78
C TYR A 86 31.56 15.75 -4.47
N ASP A 87 32.88 15.79 -4.26
CA ASP A 87 33.75 16.77 -4.91
C ASP A 87 33.72 16.61 -6.45
N ARG A 88 33.73 15.36 -6.95
CA ARG A 88 33.53 15.07 -8.38
C ARG A 88 32.18 15.57 -8.91
N CYS A 89 31.10 15.45 -8.13
CA CYS A 89 29.81 16.06 -8.52
C CYS A 89 29.91 17.57 -8.66
N LEU A 90 30.51 18.25 -7.68
CA LEU A 90 30.61 19.70 -7.66
C LEU A 90 31.45 20.21 -8.83
N GLN A 91 32.57 19.56 -9.12
CA GLN A 91 33.41 19.87 -10.28
C GLN A 91 32.62 19.75 -11.58
N HIS A 92 31.89 18.66 -11.77
CA HIS A 92 31.07 18.46 -12.96
C HIS A 92 29.97 19.53 -13.11
N VAL A 93 29.27 19.88 -12.03
CA VAL A 93 28.24 20.94 -12.06
C VAL A 93 28.85 22.30 -12.41
N ARG A 94 30.05 22.62 -11.90
CA ARG A 94 30.76 23.87 -12.23
C ARG A 94 31.21 23.91 -13.69
N GLU A 95 31.66 22.78 -14.25
CA GLU A 95 32.17 22.71 -15.62
C GLU A 95 31.04 22.69 -16.67
N PHE A 96 29.96 21.96 -16.41
CA PHE A 96 28.92 21.68 -17.41
C PHE A 96 27.57 22.35 -17.11
N GLY A 97 27.43 23.04 -15.98
CA GLY A 97 26.21 23.76 -15.60
C GLY A 97 25.04 22.87 -15.15
N GLY A 98 25.22 21.55 -15.05
CA GLY A 98 24.17 20.63 -14.60
C GLY A 98 24.39 19.18 -15.00
N GLY A 99 23.41 18.33 -14.71
CA GLY A 99 23.40 16.92 -15.13
C GLY A 99 22.64 16.70 -16.44
N ILE A 100 23.10 15.75 -17.26
CA ILE A 100 22.43 15.37 -18.51
C ILE A 100 21.50 14.19 -18.24
N VAL A 101 20.25 14.29 -18.71
CA VAL A 101 19.32 13.14 -18.73
C VAL A 101 19.83 12.14 -19.75
N THR A 102 20.27 10.98 -19.29
CA THR A 102 20.78 9.91 -20.17
C THR A 102 19.71 8.92 -20.56
N GLN A 103 18.68 8.76 -19.73
CA GLN A 103 17.61 7.80 -19.99
C GLN A 103 16.28 8.26 -19.39
N VAL A 104 15.21 8.10 -20.17
CA VAL A 104 13.83 8.22 -19.70
C VAL A 104 13.17 6.85 -19.87
N SER A 105 12.55 6.34 -18.81
CA SER A 105 11.80 5.07 -18.88
C SER A 105 10.37 5.25 -18.42
N HIS A 106 9.44 4.72 -19.21
CA HIS A 106 8.02 4.67 -18.92
C HIS A 106 7.62 3.21 -18.71
N ASN A 107 7.33 2.84 -17.47
CA ASN A 107 6.92 1.47 -17.15
C ASN A 107 5.57 1.52 -16.43
N PRO A 108 4.47 1.18 -17.12
CA PRO A 108 3.20 0.94 -16.47
C PRO A 108 3.38 -0.17 -15.43
N LYS A 109 3.06 0.12 -14.16
CA LYS A 109 3.11 -0.86 -13.08
C LYS A 109 1.71 -1.12 -12.58
N SER A 110 1.30 -2.38 -12.65
CA SER A 110 0.08 -2.84 -11.99
C SER A 110 0.32 -2.96 -10.49
N ARG A 111 -0.55 -2.32 -9.70
CA ARG A 111 -0.70 -2.56 -8.27
C ARG A 111 -1.88 -3.50 -8.09
N TRP A 112 -1.56 -4.71 -7.66
CA TRP A 112 -2.55 -5.75 -7.54
C TRP A 112 -3.58 -5.43 -6.47
N ARG A 113 -4.83 -5.76 -6.78
CA ARG A 113 -5.91 -5.84 -5.79
C ARG A 113 -5.61 -6.92 -4.73
N PRO A 114 -6.20 -6.80 -3.53
CA PRO A 114 -5.92 -7.72 -2.45
C PRO A 114 -6.43 -9.14 -2.76
N LEU A 115 -5.80 -10.13 -2.13
CA LEU A 115 -6.35 -11.48 -2.07
C LEU A 115 -7.61 -11.50 -1.19
N PRO A 116 -8.53 -12.46 -1.41
CA PRO A 116 -9.65 -12.70 -0.51
C PRO A 116 -9.23 -12.79 0.96
N LEU A 117 -10.10 -12.30 1.85
CA LEU A 117 -9.74 -12.02 3.23
C LEU A 117 -9.77 -13.28 4.09
N SER A 118 -8.62 -13.71 4.62
CA SER A 118 -8.51 -14.76 5.64
C SER A 118 -8.53 -14.17 7.05
N THR A 119 -8.64 -15.02 8.08
CA THR A 119 -8.62 -14.60 9.51
C THR A 119 -7.37 -13.81 9.87
N VAL A 120 -6.21 -14.28 9.42
CA VAL A 120 -4.92 -13.67 9.75
C VAL A 120 -4.79 -12.29 9.12
N GLU A 121 -5.18 -12.16 7.85
CA GLU A 121 -5.14 -10.87 7.16
C GLU A 121 -6.18 -9.90 7.73
N PHE A 122 -7.38 -10.38 8.08
CA PHE A 122 -8.38 -9.59 8.79
C PHE A 122 -7.84 -9.03 10.11
N ALA A 123 -7.25 -9.86 10.97
CA ALA A 123 -6.70 -9.43 12.25
C ALA A 123 -5.57 -8.39 12.09
N LYS A 124 -4.68 -8.59 11.10
CA LYS A 124 -3.62 -7.62 10.77
C LYS A 124 -4.19 -6.29 10.29
N LEU A 125 -5.20 -6.32 9.42
CA LEU A 125 -5.83 -5.11 8.88
C LEU A 125 -6.63 -4.38 9.97
N ALA A 126 -7.38 -5.09 10.82
CA ALA A 126 -8.08 -4.48 11.95
C ALA A 126 -7.11 -3.77 12.90
N SER A 127 -5.99 -4.40 13.25
CA SER A 127 -4.97 -3.80 14.12
C SER A 127 -4.29 -2.58 13.47
N SER A 128 -3.83 -2.71 12.22
CA SER A 128 -3.06 -1.66 11.56
C SER A 128 -3.90 -0.50 11.04
N LYS A 129 -5.14 -0.74 10.58
CA LYS A 129 -6.02 0.26 9.97
C LYS A 129 -7.07 0.79 10.92
N LEU A 130 -7.66 -0.07 11.75
CA LEU A 130 -8.74 0.34 12.67
C LEU A 130 -8.25 0.58 14.10
N ARG A 131 -7.01 0.20 14.44
CA ARG A 131 -6.50 0.26 15.83
C ARG A 131 -7.35 -0.59 16.79
N ILE A 132 -7.95 -1.66 16.29
CA ILE A 132 -8.70 -2.65 17.09
C ILE A 132 -7.81 -3.87 17.25
N ASP A 133 -7.61 -4.35 18.49
CA ASP A 133 -6.80 -5.55 18.71
C ASP A 133 -7.48 -6.81 18.18
N SER A 134 -6.69 -7.87 17.96
CA SER A 134 -7.15 -9.11 17.34
C SER A 134 -8.31 -9.77 18.10
N ARG A 135 -8.31 -9.75 19.44
CA ARG A 135 -9.36 -10.39 20.25
C ARG A 135 -10.67 -9.64 20.08
N GLN A 136 -10.64 -8.32 20.16
CA GLN A 136 -11.83 -7.49 19.98
C GLN A 136 -12.36 -7.58 18.55
N ALA A 137 -11.48 -7.52 17.55
CA ALA A 137 -11.87 -7.65 16.14
C ALA A 137 -12.55 -8.99 15.84
N MET A 138 -12.02 -10.10 16.36
CA MET A 138 -12.63 -11.43 16.20
C MET A 138 -13.98 -11.56 16.90
N ARG A 139 -14.12 -11.00 18.12
CA ARG A 139 -15.42 -10.97 18.83
C ARG A 139 -16.48 -10.23 18.00
N ILE A 140 -16.13 -9.06 17.47
CA ILE A 140 -17.04 -8.26 16.65
C ILE A 140 -17.39 -9.00 15.36
N ALA A 141 -16.42 -9.61 14.69
CA ALA A 141 -16.67 -10.39 13.48
C ALA A 141 -17.61 -11.58 13.76
N GLU A 142 -17.45 -12.26 14.89
CA GLU A 142 -18.32 -13.36 15.33
C GLU A 142 -19.75 -12.88 15.61
N GLU A 143 -19.92 -11.70 16.23
CA GLU A 143 -21.23 -11.05 16.37
C GLU A 143 -21.88 -10.71 15.02
N LEU A 144 -21.09 -10.20 14.07
CA LEU A 144 -21.58 -9.88 12.72
C LEU A 144 -22.00 -11.15 11.96
N TYR A 145 -21.25 -12.23 12.09
CA TYR A 145 -21.58 -13.54 11.53
C TYR A 145 -22.88 -14.10 12.13
N ASN A 146 -23.01 -14.10 13.46
CA ASN A 146 -24.22 -14.59 14.15
C ASN A 146 -25.48 -13.82 13.76
N ARG A 147 -25.33 -12.56 13.34
CA ARG A 147 -26.41 -11.70 12.84
C ARG A 147 -26.61 -11.81 11.31
N GLY A 148 -25.88 -12.69 10.63
CA GLY A 148 -26.03 -12.94 9.19
C GLY A 148 -25.48 -11.84 8.28
N MET A 149 -24.50 -11.04 8.71
CA MET A 149 -23.96 -9.93 7.92
C MET A 149 -22.69 -10.29 7.13
N ILE A 150 -21.89 -11.22 7.65
CA ILE A 150 -20.65 -11.68 7.02
C ILE A 150 -20.59 -13.21 7.04
N SER A 151 -19.72 -13.81 6.21
CA SER A 151 -19.36 -15.22 6.30
C SER A 151 -18.56 -15.53 7.57
N TYR A 152 -18.40 -16.82 7.88
CA TYR A 152 -17.73 -17.27 9.10
C TYR A 152 -16.29 -16.73 9.21
N PRO A 153 -15.92 -16.02 10.29
CA PRO A 153 -14.70 -15.22 10.32
C PRO A 153 -13.43 -16.00 10.72
N ARG A 154 -13.53 -17.33 10.90
CA ARG A 154 -12.42 -18.21 11.29
C ARG A 154 -12.12 -19.19 10.16
N THR A 155 -11.42 -18.70 9.15
CA THR A 155 -10.98 -19.44 7.95
C THR A 155 -9.53 -19.10 7.59
N GLU A 156 -8.83 -20.08 7.01
CA GLU A 156 -7.51 -19.89 6.38
C GLU A 156 -7.61 -19.68 4.87
N THR A 157 -8.81 -19.84 4.29
CA THR A 157 -9.08 -19.76 2.87
C THR A 157 -8.90 -18.34 2.33
N ASP A 158 -8.06 -18.22 1.28
CA ASP A 158 -7.78 -16.98 0.58
C ASP A 158 -8.14 -17.07 -0.92
N ARG A 159 -9.10 -17.94 -1.27
CA ARG A 159 -9.67 -18.10 -2.60
C ARG A 159 -11.18 -18.35 -2.54
N PHE A 160 -11.95 -17.75 -3.44
CA PHE A 160 -13.38 -18.07 -3.55
C PHE A 160 -13.60 -19.35 -4.36
N ASN A 161 -14.55 -20.18 -3.91
CA ASN A 161 -15.04 -21.32 -4.69
C ASN A 161 -15.83 -20.80 -5.91
N PRO A 162 -15.62 -21.35 -7.13
CA PRO A 162 -16.40 -20.99 -8.31
C PRO A 162 -17.93 -21.07 -8.18
N THR A 163 -18.45 -21.84 -7.21
CA THR A 163 -19.89 -21.94 -6.95
C THR A 163 -20.49 -20.70 -6.30
N ILE A 164 -19.68 -19.82 -5.70
CA ILE A 164 -20.16 -18.60 -5.06
C ILE A 164 -20.34 -17.51 -6.12
N ASP A 165 -21.56 -17.01 -6.28
CA ASP A 165 -21.86 -15.88 -7.15
C ASP A 165 -21.39 -14.56 -6.51
N LEU A 166 -20.13 -14.19 -6.79
CA LEU A 166 -19.54 -12.95 -6.31
C LEU A 166 -20.24 -11.70 -6.87
N LEU A 167 -20.83 -11.79 -8.07
CA LEU A 167 -21.52 -10.67 -8.67
C LEU A 167 -22.82 -10.37 -7.93
N GLU A 168 -23.52 -11.41 -7.47
CA GLU A 168 -24.70 -11.25 -6.62
C GLU A 168 -24.34 -10.62 -5.27
N LEU A 169 -23.25 -11.07 -4.64
CA LEU A 169 -22.75 -10.44 -3.41
C LEU A 169 -22.41 -8.95 -3.60
N VAL A 170 -21.89 -8.57 -4.78
CA VAL A 170 -21.67 -7.16 -5.15
C VAL A 170 -23.00 -6.41 -5.28
N ARG A 171 -24.01 -7.00 -5.94
CA ARG A 171 -25.35 -6.37 -6.10
C ARG A 171 -26.02 -6.09 -4.76
N LEU A 172 -25.88 -7.00 -3.79
CA LEU A 172 -26.41 -6.78 -2.44
C LEU A 172 -25.89 -5.49 -1.80
N GLN A 173 -24.70 -5.02 -2.18
CA GLN A 173 -24.06 -3.83 -1.64
C GLN A 173 -24.45 -2.52 -2.33
N GLN A 174 -25.26 -2.57 -3.40
CA GLN A 174 -25.59 -1.42 -4.26
C GLN A 174 -26.31 -0.28 -3.51
N GLY A 175 -27.13 -0.61 -2.51
CA GLY A 175 -27.87 0.37 -1.70
C GLY A 175 -27.03 1.15 -0.68
N SER A 176 -25.71 0.91 -0.60
CA SER A 176 -24.85 1.61 0.34
C SER A 176 -24.65 3.08 -0.04
N GLN A 177 -24.82 3.98 0.94
CA GLN A 177 -24.51 5.41 0.78
C GLN A 177 -22.99 5.67 0.67
N VAL A 178 -22.16 4.71 1.08
CA VAL A 178 -20.70 4.89 1.21
C VAL A 178 -19.94 4.36 -0.01
N TRP A 179 -20.41 3.27 -0.61
CA TRP A 179 -19.76 2.62 -1.75
C TRP A 179 -20.71 2.24 -2.89
N GLY A 180 -21.98 2.62 -2.83
CA GLY A 180 -22.95 2.31 -3.89
C GLY A 180 -22.51 2.82 -5.26
N ALA A 181 -21.87 4.00 -5.33
CA ALA A 181 -21.27 4.51 -6.56
C ALA A 181 -20.18 3.58 -7.12
N PHE A 182 -19.29 3.08 -6.25
CA PHE A 182 -18.25 2.13 -6.64
C PHE A 182 -18.84 0.79 -7.09
N VAL A 183 -19.88 0.30 -6.40
CA VAL A 183 -20.61 -0.90 -6.80
C VAL A 183 -21.24 -0.72 -8.19
N ASN A 184 -21.86 0.42 -8.47
CA ASN A 184 -22.42 0.69 -9.80
C ASN A 184 -21.35 0.63 -10.90
N GLU A 185 -20.15 1.18 -10.66
CA GLU A 185 -19.05 1.07 -11.61
C GLU A 185 -18.62 -0.40 -11.85
N LEU A 186 -18.57 -1.22 -10.80
CA LEU A 186 -18.28 -2.65 -10.94
C LEU A 186 -19.36 -3.34 -11.81
N LEU A 187 -20.63 -3.07 -11.52
CA LEU A 187 -21.76 -3.64 -12.26
C LEU A 187 -21.81 -3.16 -13.73
N GLN A 188 -21.27 -1.98 -14.03
CA GLN A 188 -21.17 -1.41 -15.38
C GLN A 188 -19.96 -1.91 -16.19
N GLY A 189 -19.31 -2.99 -15.74
CA GLY A 189 -18.25 -3.67 -16.52
C GLY A 189 -16.85 -3.56 -15.93
N LYS A 190 -16.66 -2.92 -14.78
CA LYS A 190 -15.38 -2.98 -14.05
C LYS A 190 -15.24 -4.20 -13.14
N PHE A 191 -16.30 -4.99 -12.97
CA PHE A 191 -16.23 -6.22 -12.18
C PHE A 191 -15.19 -7.19 -12.77
N THR A 192 -14.36 -7.75 -11.89
CA THR A 192 -13.42 -8.82 -12.21
C THR A 192 -13.58 -9.96 -11.21
N GLN A 193 -13.24 -11.17 -11.63
CA GLN A 193 -13.15 -12.28 -10.70
C GLN A 193 -12.05 -12.04 -9.66
N ALA A 194 -12.32 -12.44 -8.42
CA ALA A 194 -11.35 -12.32 -7.34
C ALA A 194 -10.06 -13.12 -7.65
N ARG A 195 -8.92 -12.58 -7.21
CA ARG A 195 -7.65 -13.32 -7.31
C ARG A 195 -7.70 -14.57 -6.45
N ARG A 196 -6.94 -15.60 -6.85
CA ARG A 196 -6.80 -16.84 -6.10
C ARG A 196 -5.51 -16.82 -5.31
N GLY A 197 -5.61 -16.94 -3.98
CA GLY A 197 -4.47 -17.27 -3.14
C GLY A 197 -4.17 -18.76 -3.16
N ASN A 198 -3.25 -19.18 -2.30
CA ASN A 198 -2.71 -20.55 -2.27
C ASN A 198 -3.34 -21.42 -1.17
N HIS A 199 -4.20 -20.87 -0.32
CA HIS A 199 -4.72 -21.52 0.87
C HIS A 199 -6.22 -21.78 0.74
N ASP A 200 -6.66 -22.95 1.19
CA ASP A 200 -8.07 -23.37 1.25
C ASP A 200 -8.19 -24.44 2.34
N ASP A 201 -9.03 -24.16 3.33
CA ASP A 201 -9.32 -25.09 4.42
C ASP A 201 -10.37 -26.15 4.03
N GLY A 202 -11.02 -25.99 2.87
CA GLY A 202 -12.05 -26.89 2.36
C GLY A 202 -13.37 -26.84 3.13
N ALA A 203 -13.52 -25.95 4.10
CA ALA A 203 -14.67 -25.85 4.98
C ALA A 203 -15.43 -24.54 4.82
N HIS A 204 -14.71 -23.42 4.75
CA HIS A 204 -15.29 -22.09 4.75
C HIS A 204 -14.72 -21.22 3.61
N PRO A 205 -15.55 -20.39 2.97
CA PRO A 205 -15.06 -19.40 2.02
C PRO A 205 -14.33 -18.27 2.76
N PRO A 206 -13.55 -17.43 2.05
CA PRO A 206 -12.96 -16.23 2.62
C PRO A 206 -13.98 -15.34 3.33
N ILE A 207 -13.54 -14.48 4.24
CA ILE A 207 -14.39 -13.53 4.96
C ILE A 207 -14.95 -12.49 3.98
N HIS A 208 -16.27 -12.43 3.83
CA HIS A 208 -16.95 -11.53 2.90
C HIS A 208 -18.33 -11.09 3.43
N PRO A 209 -18.88 -9.95 2.97
CA PRO A 209 -20.22 -9.54 3.34
C PRO A 209 -21.27 -10.41 2.63
N VAL A 210 -22.30 -10.83 3.35
CA VAL A 210 -23.42 -11.63 2.79
C VAL A 210 -24.73 -10.85 2.75
N GLN A 211 -24.80 -9.70 3.42
CA GLN A 211 -25.95 -8.78 3.39
C GLN A 211 -25.45 -7.34 3.57
N LEU A 212 -26.19 -6.35 3.06
CA LEU A 212 -25.91 -4.92 3.29
C LEU A 212 -26.26 -4.50 4.72
N ALA A 213 -25.26 -4.04 5.46
CA ALA A 213 -25.40 -3.47 6.80
C ALA A 213 -24.68 -2.12 6.88
N GLY A 214 -25.11 -1.23 7.78
CA GLY A 214 -24.46 0.06 7.98
C GLY A 214 -25.39 1.28 7.99
N PRO A 215 -24.81 2.49 8.02
CA PRO A 215 -25.56 3.74 7.98
C PRO A 215 -26.51 3.79 6.78
N GLY A 216 -27.80 4.02 7.05
CA GLY A 216 -28.83 4.12 6.04
C GLY A 216 -29.32 2.79 5.44
N SER A 217 -28.85 1.64 5.93
CA SER A 217 -29.40 0.34 5.54
C SER A 217 -30.47 -0.15 6.54
N GLN A 218 -31.16 -1.24 6.17
CA GLN A 218 -32.15 -1.90 7.05
C GLN A 218 -31.52 -2.48 8.33
N ILE A 219 -30.22 -2.76 8.31
CA ILE A 219 -29.46 -3.27 9.46
C ILE A 219 -28.44 -2.21 9.86
N PRO A 220 -28.84 -1.23 10.69
CA PRO A 220 -27.93 -0.18 11.11
C PRO A 220 -26.79 -0.76 11.95
N LEU A 221 -25.57 -0.35 11.62
CA LEU A 221 -24.37 -0.60 12.42
C LEU A 221 -23.75 0.73 12.83
N GLN A 222 -23.17 0.75 14.03
CA GLN A 222 -22.52 1.92 14.59
C GLN A 222 -21.21 1.52 15.26
N GLY A 223 -20.39 2.51 15.60
CA GLY A 223 -19.14 2.32 16.33
C GLY A 223 -18.21 1.30 15.66
N GLU A 224 -17.65 0.40 16.45
CA GLU A 224 -16.69 -0.58 15.95
C GLU A 224 -17.31 -1.68 15.09
N GLN A 225 -18.58 -2.05 15.34
CA GLN A 225 -19.29 -3.02 14.49
C GLN A 225 -19.36 -2.52 13.05
N TRP A 226 -19.68 -1.23 12.86
CA TRP A 226 -19.65 -0.60 11.54
C TRP A 226 -18.24 -0.60 10.95
N ARG A 227 -17.22 -0.18 11.73
CA ARG A 227 -15.84 -0.08 11.24
C ARG A 227 -15.29 -1.42 10.77
N VAL A 228 -15.59 -2.51 11.50
CA VAL A 228 -15.19 -3.87 11.13
C VAL A 228 -15.93 -4.34 9.88
N TYR A 229 -17.25 -4.15 9.83
CA TYR A 229 -18.05 -4.51 8.66
C TYR A 229 -17.63 -3.73 7.40
N GLU A 230 -17.38 -2.42 7.53
CA GLU A 230 -16.90 -1.55 6.46
C GLU A 230 -15.54 -2.04 5.93
N LEU A 231 -14.61 -2.42 6.81
CA LEU A 231 -13.32 -2.96 6.40
C LEU A 231 -13.48 -4.24 5.56
N ILE A 232 -14.30 -5.19 6.04
CA ILE A 232 -14.56 -6.45 5.34
C ILE A 232 -15.19 -6.19 3.97
N THR A 233 -16.19 -5.30 3.92
CA THR A 233 -16.93 -5.00 2.68
C THR A 233 -16.07 -4.27 1.66
N ARG A 234 -15.31 -3.25 2.09
CA ARG A 234 -14.36 -2.56 1.18
C ARG A 234 -13.28 -3.49 0.67
N HIS A 235 -12.76 -4.38 1.52
CA HIS A 235 -11.77 -5.37 1.10
C HIS A 235 -12.34 -6.33 0.06
N PHE A 236 -13.55 -6.85 0.28
CA PHE A 236 -14.26 -7.68 -0.69
C PHE A 236 -14.48 -6.97 -2.03
N LEU A 237 -15.01 -5.74 -2.01
CA LEU A 237 -15.23 -4.95 -3.23
C LEU A 237 -13.92 -4.67 -3.97
N ALA A 238 -12.82 -4.47 -3.24
CA ALA A 238 -11.50 -4.33 -3.86
C ALA A 238 -11.02 -5.64 -4.49
N CYS A 239 -11.28 -6.81 -3.90
CA CYS A 239 -10.91 -8.11 -4.47
C CYS A 239 -11.53 -8.36 -5.86
N VAL A 240 -12.73 -7.83 -6.10
CA VAL A 240 -13.48 -7.97 -7.36
C VAL A 240 -13.37 -6.75 -8.29
N ALA A 241 -12.56 -5.76 -7.92
CA ALA A 241 -12.24 -4.59 -8.75
C ALA A 241 -11.03 -4.88 -9.66
N PRO A 242 -10.77 -4.10 -10.72
CA PRO A 242 -9.55 -4.28 -11.51
C PRO A 242 -8.31 -3.85 -10.71
N ASP A 243 -7.14 -4.34 -11.10
CA ASP A 243 -5.88 -3.87 -10.54
C ASP A 243 -5.64 -2.39 -10.91
N ALA A 244 -5.02 -1.64 -10.01
CA ALA A 244 -4.71 -0.24 -10.28
C ALA A 244 -3.49 -0.13 -11.19
N ILE A 245 -3.60 0.57 -12.31
CA ILE A 245 -2.48 0.83 -13.22
C ILE A 245 -1.84 2.16 -12.83
N VAL A 246 -0.57 2.12 -12.44
CA VAL A 246 0.21 3.31 -12.08
C VAL A 246 1.30 3.53 -13.13
N LEU A 247 1.30 4.70 -13.76
CA LEU A 247 2.39 5.09 -14.65
C LEU A 247 3.59 5.53 -13.81
N LYS A 248 4.69 4.76 -13.85
CA LYS A 248 5.96 5.18 -13.27
C LYS A 248 6.86 5.72 -14.38
N LYS A 249 7.17 7.02 -14.30
CA LYS A 249 8.23 7.67 -15.09
C LYS A 249 9.50 7.75 -14.23
N ARG A 250 10.65 7.42 -14.82
CA ARG A 250 11.97 7.56 -14.17
C ARG A 250 12.92 8.26 -15.15
N PHE A 251 13.62 9.26 -14.63
CA PHE A 251 14.64 10.02 -15.35
C PHE A 251 15.99 9.68 -14.72
N THR A 252 16.92 9.15 -15.52
CA THR A 252 18.27 8.85 -15.05
C THR A 252 19.20 9.97 -15.48
N PHE A 253 19.97 10.51 -14.54
CA PHE A 253 21.00 11.50 -14.79
C PHE A 253 22.37 10.87 -14.59
N PHE A 254 23.32 11.22 -15.45
CA PHE A 254 24.70 10.75 -15.34
C PHE A 254 25.66 11.93 -15.23
N SER A 255 26.51 11.89 -14.21
CA SER A 255 27.59 12.86 -13.97
C SER A 255 28.85 12.08 -13.64
N GLN A 256 29.81 11.98 -14.56
CA GLN A 256 31.14 11.35 -14.35
C GLN A 256 31.12 10.03 -13.52
N ASN A 257 30.34 9.02 -13.93
CA ASN A 257 30.18 7.72 -13.24
C ASN A 257 29.36 7.74 -11.94
N LEU A 258 28.59 8.80 -11.73
CA LEU A 258 27.57 8.92 -10.70
C LEU A 258 26.19 8.95 -11.36
N GLN A 259 25.36 7.98 -10.98
CA GLN A 259 24.00 7.83 -11.47
C GLN A 259 23.02 8.42 -10.44
N TYR A 260 22.02 9.15 -10.93
CA TYR A 260 20.88 9.63 -10.15
C TYR A 260 19.56 9.22 -10.83
N GLU A 261 18.51 8.98 -10.04
CA GLU A 261 17.14 8.62 -10.50
C GLU A 261 16.06 9.56 -9.96
#